data_AF-A0A811Y3P4-F1
#
_entry.id   AF-A0A811Y3P4-F1
#
_cell.length_a   1.000
_cell.length_b   1.000
_cell.length_c   1.000
_cell.angle_alpha   90.00
_cell.angle_beta   90.00
_cell.angle_gamma   90.00
#
_symmetry.space_group_name_H-M   'P 1'
#
loop_
_entity.id
_entity.type
_entity.pdbx_description
1 polymer ?
#
loop_
_entity_poly.entity_id
_entity_poly.type
_entity_poly.pdbx_seq_one_letter_code
_entity_poly.pdbx_strand_id
1 'polypeptide(L)'
;MYGECSKIHRTFCKKCGKHQPHKVTQYKKGKDSLYAQGKRHYDRKQSGYGGQTKPIFQKKAKTTKKIVLRLECVEPNCRSKRRECWLLRDASILNWEEIRRGRTKRSSSKFHILL
;
A
#
# COMPACT_ATOMS: atom_id res chain seq x y z
N MET A 1 4.98 -12.40 12.30
CA MET A 1 4.35 -11.21 12.92
C MET A 1 3.52 -10.50 11.85
N TYR A 2 2.21 -10.71 11.84
CA TYR A 2 1.31 -9.96 10.99
C TYR A 2 1.24 -8.53 11.52
N GLY A 3 1.66 -7.56 10.72
CA GLY A 3 1.60 -6.15 11.09
C GLY A 3 0.21 -5.62 10.75
N GLU A 4 -0.67 -5.53 11.75
CA GLU A 4 -1.98 -4.92 11.57
C GLU A 4 -1.81 -3.40 11.39
N CYS A 5 -2.28 -2.85 10.27
CA CYS A 5 -2.24 -1.43 9.99
C CYS A 5 -3.62 -0.82 10.22
N SER A 6 -3.69 0.27 11.00
CA SER A 6 -4.96 0.95 11.26
C SER A 6 -5.45 1.72 10.03
N LYS A 7 -6.77 1.90 9.89
CA LYS A 7 -7.36 2.69 8.79
C LYS A 7 -7.03 4.19 8.89
N ILE A 8 -6.69 4.69 10.07
CA ILE A 8 -6.41 6.11 10.31
C ILE A 8 -5.10 6.24 11.08
N HIS A 9 -4.09 6.85 10.46
CA HIS A 9 -2.78 7.09 11.07
C HIS A 9 -2.56 8.60 11.28
N ARG A 10 -2.10 8.99 12.47
CA ARG A 10 -1.69 10.37 12.75
C ARG A 10 -0.23 10.54 12.33
N THR A 11 0.02 11.27 11.25
CA THR A 11 1.37 11.52 10.73
C THR A 11 1.50 12.97 10.25
N PHE A 12 2.74 13.42 10.04
CA PHE A 12 3.03 14.78 9.60
C PHE A 12 2.54 15.04 8.17
N CYS A 13 1.67 16.04 8.00
CA CYS A 13 1.25 16.52 6.68
C CYS A 13 2.13 17.70 6.24
N LYS A 14 2.81 17.56 5.10
CA LYS A 14 3.69 18.61 4.54
C LYS A 14 2.95 19.89 4.16
N LYS A 15 1.71 19.78 3.68
CA LYS A 15 0.91 20.94 3.27
C LYS A 15 0.34 21.71 4.46
N CYS A 16 -0.06 20.99 5.53
CA CYS A 16 -0.61 21.61 6.74
C CYS A 16 0.47 22.06 7.73
N GLY A 17 1.72 21.60 7.59
CA GLY A 17 2.80 21.88 8.53
C GLY A 17 2.62 21.26 9.92
N LYS A 18 1.63 20.37 10.10
CA LYS A 18 1.30 19.74 11.39
C LYS A 18 0.91 18.28 11.24
N HIS A 19 0.89 17.57 12.36
CA HIS A 19 0.42 16.19 12.43
C HIS A 19 -1.11 16.14 12.32
N GLN A 20 -1.60 15.43 11.31
CA GLN A 20 -3.03 15.26 11.05
C GLN A 20 -3.40 13.78 10.91
N PRO A 21 -4.68 13.43 11.14
CA PRO A 21 -5.16 12.09 10.80
C PRO A 21 -5.16 11.91 9.28
N HIS A 22 -4.62 10.79 8.83
CA HIS A 22 -4.58 10.37 7.44
C HIS A 22 -5.35 9.06 7.27
N LYS A 23 -6.22 9.01 6.26
CA LYS A 23 -6.87 7.78 5.82
C LYS A 23 -5.85 6.92 5.09
N VAL A 24 -5.74 5.67 5.51
CA VAL A 24 -4.77 4.70 4.98
C VAL A 24 -5.48 3.73 4.06
N THR A 25 -4.95 3.61 2.85
CA THR A 25 -5.45 2.69 1.83
C THR A 25 -4.29 1.93 1.22
N GLN A 26 -4.52 0.69 0.79
CA GLN A 26 -3.50 -0.06 0.06
C GLN A 26 -3.41 0.51 -1.36
N TYR A 27 -2.19 0.83 -1.80
CA TYR A 27 -1.96 1.28 -3.16
C TYR A 27 -2.19 0.12 -4.14
N LYS A 28 -2.95 0.40 -5.19
CA LYS A 28 -3.11 -0.46 -6.36
C LYS A 28 -2.47 0.22 -7.56
N LYS A 29 -1.68 -0.53 -8.33
CA LYS A 29 -1.15 -0.04 -9.61
C LYS A 29 -2.35 0.20 -10.56
N GLY A 30 -2.39 1.37 -11.20
CA GLY A 30 -3.38 1.67 -12.23
C GLY A 30 -3.08 0.93 -13.54
N LYS A 31 -4.00 1.04 -14.51
CA LYS A 31 -3.78 0.56 -15.88
C LYS A 31 -2.63 1.35 -16.53
N ASP A 32 -1.77 0.65 -17.27
CA ASP A 32 -0.69 1.30 -18.00
C ASP A 32 -1.25 2.12 -19.18
N SER A 33 -0.70 3.32 -19.40
CA SER A 33 -1.12 4.21 -20.50
C SER A 33 -0.52 3.78 -21.83
N LEU A 34 -1.34 3.77 -22.90
CA LEU A 34 -0.90 3.40 -24.25
C LEU A 34 -0.04 4.50 -24.91
N TYR A 35 -0.26 5.76 -24.53
CA TYR A 35 0.40 6.90 -25.16
C TYR A 35 1.74 7.27 -24.49
N ALA A 36 2.11 6.56 -23.42
CA ALA A 36 3.41 6.72 -22.79
C ALA A 36 4.54 6.45 -23.80
N GLN A 37 5.60 7.26 -23.78
CA GLN A 37 6.69 7.18 -24.75
C GLN A 37 7.29 5.76 -24.86
N GLY A 38 7.48 5.09 -23.72
CA GLY A 38 8.03 3.72 -23.70
C GLY A 38 7.13 2.70 -24.40
N LYS A 39 5.80 2.81 -24.25
CA LYS A 39 4.84 1.93 -24.91
C LYS A 39 4.78 2.20 -26.41
N ARG A 40 4.72 3.48 -26.83
CA ARG A 40 4.80 3.87 -28.24
C ARG A 40 6.07 3.35 -28.93
N HIS A 41 7.22 3.50 -28.26
CA HIS A 41 8.48 2.99 -28.78
C HIS A 41 8.51 1.47 -28.87
N TYR A 42 7.97 0.76 -27.88
CA TYR A 42 7.87 -0.69 -27.88
C TYR A 42 7.00 -1.20 -29.03
N ASP A 43 5.82 -0.62 -29.22
CA ASP A 43 4.88 -1.04 -30.26
C ASP A 43 5.42 -0.78 -31.67
N ARG A 44 6.07 0.37 -31.89
CA ARG A 44 6.78 0.67 -33.15
C ARG A 44 7.94 -0.29 -33.41
N LYS A 45 8.66 -0.72 -32.37
CA LYS A 45 9.75 -1.69 -32.53
C LYS A 45 9.21 -3.09 -32.82
N GLN A 46 8.08 -3.44 -32.23
CA GLN A 46 7.45 -4.76 -32.36
C GLN A 46 6.71 -4.95 -33.69
N SER A 47 6.30 -3.87 -34.37
CA SER A 47 5.59 -3.96 -35.65
C SER A 47 6.48 -4.48 -36.79
N GLY A 48 5.90 -5.28 -37.69
CA GLY A 48 6.59 -5.86 -38.84
C GLY A 48 7.03 -7.30 -38.59
N TYR A 49 8.08 -7.74 -39.30
CA TYR A 49 8.67 -9.06 -39.15
C TYR A 49 9.80 -9.05 -38.11
N GLY A 50 10.16 -10.23 -37.58
CA GLY A 50 11.25 -10.36 -36.59
C GLY A 50 10.81 -10.75 -35.17
N GLY A 51 9.51 -11.02 -34.96
CA GLY A 51 9.01 -11.63 -33.72
C GLY A 51 9.19 -10.75 -32.48
N GLN A 52 9.66 -11.35 -31.38
CA GLN A 52 9.75 -10.68 -30.08
C GLN A 52 11.02 -9.83 -29.96
N THR A 53 10.88 -8.50 -29.86
CA THR A 53 12.02 -7.56 -29.95
C THR A 53 12.69 -7.16 -28.63
N LYS A 54 12.07 -7.50 -27.49
CA LYS A 54 12.56 -7.21 -26.14
C LYS A 54 12.52 -8.46 -25.27
N PRO A 55 13.50 -8.66 -24.37
CA PRO A 55 13.58 -9.85 -23.55
C PRO A 55 12.41 -9.93 -22.55
N ILE A 56 11.84 -11.13 -22.39
CA ILE A 56 10.84 -11.43 -21.38
C ILE A 56 11.56 -11.99 -20.16
N PHE A 57 11.35 -11.38 -18.99
CA PHE A 57 11.96 -11.86 -17.76
C PHE A 57 11.21 -13.09 -17.20
N GLN A 58 11.81 -14.28 -17.35
CA GLN A 58 11.19 -15.56 -16.99
C GLN A 58 11.40 -15.96 -15.52
N LYS A 59 12.62 -15.83 -14.99
CA LYS A 59 13.00 -16.37 -13.67
C LYS A 59 12.78 -15.36 -12.54
N LYS A 60 11.55 -15.30 -11.99
CA LYS A 60 11.22 -14.44 -10.84
C LYS A 60 11.55 -15.12 -9.51
N ALA A 61 12.50 -14.57 -8.76
CA ALA A 61 12.90 -15.12 -7.45
C ALA A 61 12.06 -14.58 -6.27
N LYS A 62 11.53 -13.35 -6.37
CA LYS A 62 10.79 -12.73 -5.26
C LYS A 62 9.35 -13.25 -5.21
N THR A 63 8.97 -13.82 -4.06
CA THR A 63 7.63 -14.35 -3.80
C THR A 63 6.65 -13.27 -3.36
N THR A 64 7.11 -12.25 -2.62
CA THR A 64 6.28 -11.14 -2.14
C THR A 64 6.63 -9.82 -2.81
N LYS A 65 5.67 -8.89 -2.77
CA LYS A 65 5.85 -7.49 -3.22
C LYS A 65 5.91 -6.59 -2.00
N LYS A 66 6.65 -5.47 -2.10
CA LYS A 66 6.61 -4.45 -1.06
C LYS A 66 5.21 -3.84 -0.99
N ILE A 67 4.64 -3.75 0.21
CA ILE A 67 3.33 -3.14 0.41
C ILE A 67 3.52 -1.62 0.41
N VAL A 68 2.77 -0.94 -0.44
CA VAL A 68 2.75 0.53 -0.49
C VAL A 68 1.40 0.99 0.04
N LEU A 69 1.44 1.82 1.08
CA LEU A 69 0.28 2.47 1.66
C LEU A 69 0.15 3.87 1.07
N ARG A 70 -1.09 4.27 0.82
CA ARG A 70 -1.46 5.61 0.38
C ARG A 70 -2.16 6.30 1.53
N LEU A 71 -1.51 7.34 2.04
CA LEU A 71 -2.00 8.22 3.11
C LEU A 71 -2.66 9.44 2.47
N GLU A 72 -3.95 9.63 2.75
CA GLU A 72 -4.71 10.81 2.32
C GLU A 72 -5.06 11.63 3.56
N CYS A 73 -4.69 12.91 3.57
CA CYS A 73 -5.03 13.81 4.68
C CYS A 73 -6.55 14.03 4.73
N VAL A 74 -7.12 13.99 5.94
CA VAL A 74 -8.58 14.15 6.15
C VAL A 74 -9.02 15.61 6.14
N GLU A 75 -8.09 16.54 6.36
CA GLU A 75 -8.37 17.98 6.38
C GLU A 75 -9.04 18.44 5.07
N PRO A 76 -10.20 19.13 5.12
CA PRO A 76 -10.99 19.44 3.93
C PRO A 76 -10.23 20.29 2.90
N ASN A 77 -9.39 21.20 3.40
CA ASN A 77 -8.59 22.10 2.57
C ASN A 77 -7.28 21.45 2.07
N CYS A 78 -6.96 20.24 2.53
CA CYS A 78 -5.72 19.56 2.18
C CYS A 78 -5.97 18.16 1.60
N ARG A 79 -5.96 18.07 0.27
CA ARG A 79 -6.02 16.78 -0.45
C ARG A 79 -4.64 16.16 -0.70
N SER A 80 -3.66 16.41 0.17
CA SER A 80 -2.31 15.86 -0.01
C SER A 80 -2.31 14.34 0.12
N LYS A 81 -1.57 13.68 -0.78
CA LYS A 81 -1.46 12.22 -0.81
C LYS A 81 0.01 11.84 -0.73
N ARG A 82 0.37 10.96 0.20
CA ARG A 82 1.73 10.41 0.33
C ARG A 82 1.69 8.91 0.16
N ARG A 83 2.72 8.36 -0.48
CA ARG A 83 2.96 6.92 -0.52
C ARG A 83 4.08 6.57 0.45
N GLU A 84 3.84 5.57 1.28
CA GLU A 84 4.83 5.03 2.21
C GLU A 84 4.98 3.53 1.97
N CYS A 85 6.23 3.07 1.86
CA CYS A 85 6.54 1.68 1.58
C CYS A 85 6.88 0.97 2.88
N TRP A 86 6.16 -0.10 3.18
CA TRP A 86 6.38 -0.92 4.36
C TRP A 86 6.99 -2.25 3.94
N LEU A 87 8.00 -2.71 4.66
CA LEU A 87 8.67 -4.01 4.42
C LEU A 87 7.89 -5.20 5.00
N LEU A 88 6.62 -5.00 5.36
CA LEU A 88 5.76 -6.05 5.90
C LEU A 88 5.46 -7.10 4.82
N ARG A 89 5.39 -8.37 5.25
CA ARG A 89 5.01 -9.50 4.39
C ARG A 89 3.52 -9.44 4.03
N ASP A 90 2.68 -9.13 5.01
CA ASP A 90 1.24 -8.95 4.88
C ASP A 90 0.79 -7.74 5.71
N ALA A 91 -0.14 -6.94 5.16
CA ALA A 91 -0.79 -5.84 5.85
C ALA A 91 -2.29 -5.89 5.57
N SER A 92 -3.05 -6.44 6.50
CA SER A 92 -4.51 -6.29 6.54
C SER A 92 -4.82 -4.91 7.13
N ILE A 93 -5.64 -4.12 6.42
CA ILE A 93 -6.10 -2.83 6.91
C ILE A 93 -7.35 -3.07 7.76
N LEU A 94 -7.20 -3.06 9.08
CA LEU A 94 -8.26 -3.41 10.02
C LEU A 94 -9.06 -2.19 10.51
N ASN A 95 -10.31 -2.41 10.88
CA ASN A 95 -11.15 -1.39 11.51
C ASN A 95 -10.66 -1.05 12.93
N TRP A 96 -10.78 0.21 13.37
CA TRP A 96 -10.49 0.62 14.75
C TRP A 96 -11.30 -0.19 15.78
N GLU A 97 -12.51 -0.59 15.45
CA GLU A 97 -13.33 -1.48 16.28
C GLU A 97 -12.74 -2.89 16.41
N GLU A 98 -12.18 -3.43 15.32
CA GLU A 98 -11.53 -4.75 15.31
C GLU A 98 -10.24 -4.73 16.14
N ILE A 99 -9.45 -3.66 16.01
CA ILE A 99 -8.23 -3.45 16.81
C ILE A 99 -8.58 -3.34 18.30
N ARG A 100 -9.65 -2.61 18.66
CA ARG A 100 -10.11 -2.47 20.05
C ARG A 100 -10.60 -3.81 20.61
N ARG A 101 -11.43 -4.55 19.86
CA ARG A 101 -11.92 -5.89 20.26
C ARG A 101 -10.78 -6.91 20.40
N GLY A 102 -9.76 -6.84 19.55
CA GLY A 102 -8.57 -7.70 19.65
C GLY A 102 -7.78 -7.48 20.94
N ARG A 103 -7.65 -6.21 21.37
CA ARG A 103 -6.98 -5.86 22.64
C ARG A 103 -7.81 -6.27 23.87
N THR A 104 -9.13 -6.08 23.86
CA THR A 104 -10.00 -6.47 25.00
C THR A 104 -10.11 -7.99 25.18
N LYS A 105 -10.13 -8.76 24.08
CA LYS A 105 -10.08 -10.24 24.17
C LYS A 105 -8.77 -10.74 24.76
N ARG A 106 -7.64 -10.11 24.42
CA ARG A 106 -6.30 -10.47 24.93
C ARG A 106 -6.05 -10.02 26.37
N SER A 107 -6.77 -9.00 26.86
CA SER A 107 -6.76 -8.61 28.28
C SER A 107 -7.66 -9.51 29.14
N SER A 108 -8.84 -9.90 28.66
CA SER A 108 -9.75 -10.83 29.37
C SER A 108 -9.16 -12.24 29.54
N SER A 109 -8.44 -12.76 28.54
CA SER A 109 -7.80 -14.09 28.64
C SER A 109 -6.61 -14.15 29.61
N LYS A 110 -6.00 -13.01 29.96
CA LYS A 110 -4.93 -12.93 30.96
C LYS A 110 -5.46 -12.99 32.40
N PHE A 111 -6.70 -12.57 32.63
CA PHE A 111 -7.36 -12.69 33.93
C PHE A 111 -7.82 -14.12 34.24
N HIS A 112 -8.06 -14.95 33.22
CA HIS A 112 -8.49 -16.35 33.38
C HIS A 112 -7.36 -17.37 33.62
N ILE A 113 -6.09 -16.95 33.60
CA ILE A 113 -4.92 -17.85 33.78
C ILE A 113 -4.20 -17.56 35.14
N LEU A 114 -4.76 -16.66 35.97
CA LEU A 114 -4.22 -16.27 37.28
C LEU A 114 -5.17 -16.60 38.45
N LEU A 115 -6.08 -17.55 38.26
CA LEU A 115 -6.88 -18.22 39.29
C LEU A 115 -6.69 -19.74 39.11
#